data_AF-A0A401GTL9-F1
#
_entry.id   AF-A0A401GTL9-F1
#
_cell.length_a   1.000
_cell.length_b   1.000
_cell.length_c   1.000
_cell.angle_alpha   90.00
_cell.angle_beta   90.00
_cell.angle_gamma   90.00
#
_symmetry.space_group_name_H-M   'P 1'
#
loop_
_entity.id
_entity.type
_entity.pdbx_description
1 polymer ?
#
loop_
_entity_poly.entity_id
_entity_poly.type
_entity_poly.pdbx_seq_one_letter_code
_entity_poly.pdbx_strand_id
1 'polypeptide(L)'
;MTTTIEGAPPPAAPVSVPSDIDEDVSHFEMEPNRFNIYRQYTFKPQTDPEDEIALDALCDTSTLATARPTTSFEPRSALRGLGQAFIKKAVDLQQNVFVPFLNVTTYRLISWFYNASSVKSVEDLDRLIDEVLHAEDFNMKHLENFGAARELKRLNDYTTAFDANDNWKEGFVRIRLPKENVKYKTEADAPEFEVSRIYYRPLLEVIKAAYMDISARQYHFIPHKLFW
;
A
#
# COMPACT_ATOMS: atom_id res chain seq x y z
N MET A 1 21.75 81.66 -3.73
CA MET A 1 20.52 81.37 -4.50
C MET A 1 20.42 79.87 -4.64
N THR A 2 19.21 79.38 -4.41
CA THR A 2 18.70 78.03 -4.20
C THR A 2 19.23 76.97 -5.19
N THR A 3 19.70 75.83 -4.68
CA THR A 3 19.90 74.60 -5.49
C THR A 3 18.98 73.54 -4.92
N THR A 4 18.01 73.15 -5.74
CA THR A 4 16.92 72.21 -5.48
C THR A 4 17.46 70.79 -5.35
N ILE A 5 17.02 70.09 -4.30
CA ILE A 5 17.33 68.68 -4.02
C ILE A 5 16.34 67.83 -4.82
N GLU A 6 16.87 66.98 -5.70
CA GLU A 6 16.10 66.04 -6.52
C GLU A 6 15.70 64.82 -5.67
N GLY A 7 14.40 64.59 -5.54
CA GLY A 7 13.81 63.56 -4.68
C GLY A 7 13.91 62.15 -5.28
N ALA A 8 14.10 61.17 -4.39
CA ALA A 8 14.17 59.75 -4.69
C ALA A 8 12.91 59.22 -5.44
N PRO A 9 13.05 58.20 -6.31
CA PRO A 9 11.92 57.64 -7.05
C PRO A 9 10.97 56.87 -6.11
N PRO A 10 9.67 56.80 -6.44
CA PRO A 10 8.66 56.17 -5.59
C PRO A 10 8.88 54.65 -5.51
N PRO A 11 8.43 54.00 -4.41
CA PRO A 11 8.55 52.56 -4.25
C PRO A 11 7.73 51.82 -5.31
N ALA A 12 8.30 50.76 -5.88
CA ALA A 12 7.66 49.91 -6.86
C ALA A 12 6.34 49.34 -6.30
N ALA A 13 5.29 49.39 -7.11
CA ALA A 13 3.98 48.82 -6.79
C ALA A 13 4.12 47.31 -6.49
N PRO A 14 3.29 46.75 -5.58
CA PRO A 14 3.30 45.33 -5.29
C PRO A 14 3.00 44.55 -6.58
N VAL A 15 3.85 43.57 -6.88
CA VAL A 15 3.66 42.64 -7.98
C VAL A 15 2.32 41.93 -7.76
N SER A 16 1.34 42.23 -8.59
CA SER A 16 0.07 41.52 -8.63
C SER A 16 0.36 40.05 -8.96
N VAL A 17 0.14 39.18 -7.98
CA VAL A 17 0.02 37.73 -8.21
C VAL A 17 -1.03 37.54 -9.30
N PRO A 18 -0.78 36.74 -10.37
CA PRO A 18 -1.80 36.50 -11.36
C PRO A 18 -3.02 35.90 -10.65
N SER A 19 -4.12 36.66 -10.67
CA SER A 19 -5.43 36.16 -10.29
C SER A 19 -5.75 34.97 -11.19
N ASP A 20 -6.37 33.98 -10.58
CA ASP A 20 -6.66 32.66 -11.11
C ASP A 20 -6.96 32.66 -12.62
N ILE A 21 -6.21 31.83 -13.34
CA ILE A 21 -6.57 31.44 -14.70
C ILE A 21 -7.81 30.56 -14.54
N ASP A 22 -9.00 31.16 -14.60
CA ASP A 22 -10.23 30.46 -14.97
C ASP A 22 -10.08 30.02 -16.44
N GLU A 23 -9.29 28.97 -16.68
CA GLU A 23 -9.46 28.17 -17.87
C GLU A 23 -10.87 27.58 -17.76
N ASP A 24 -11.73 27.85 -18.76
CA ASP A 24 -12.99 27.13 -18.99
C ASP A 24 -12.64 25.65 -19.25
N VAL A 25 -12.28 24.93 -18.20
CA VAL A 25 -12.02 23.50 -18.26
C VAL A 25 -13.36 22.86 -18.57
N SER A 26 -13.50 22.24 -19.73
CA SER A 26 -14.66 21.45 -20.10
C SER A 26 -14.82 20.31 -19.09
N HIS A 27 -15.76 20.46 -18.16
CA HIS A 27 -16.03 19.45 -17.15
C HIS A 27 -16.92 18.34 -17.73
N PHE A 28 -16.59 17.08 -17.43
CA PHE A 28 -17.39 15.91 -17.82
C PHE A 28 -18.12 15.36 -16.59
N GLU A 29 -19.44 15.35 -16.64
CA GLU A 29 -20.29 14.82 -15.58
C GLU A 29 -20.71 13.39 -15.91
N MET A 30 -20.56 12.50 -14.93
CA MET A 30 -21.04 11.12 -15.00
C MET A 30 -22.51 11.06 -14.61
N GLU A 31 -23.20 9.97 -14.99
CA GLU A 31 -24.56 9.71 -14.54
C GLU A 31 -24.61 9.53 -13.01
N PRO A 32 -25.60 10.10 -12.31
CA PRO A 32 -25.78 9.87 -10.89
C PRO A 32 -26.06 8.41 -10.57
N ASN A 33 -25.43 7.91 -9.51
CA ASN A 33 -25.70 6.57 -9.00
C ASN A 33 -27.08 6.50 -8.31
N ARG A 34 -27.46 5.32 -7.80
CA ARG A 34 -28.74 5.10 -7.08
C ARG A 34 -28.96 6.03 -5.87
N PHE A 35 -27.88 6.57 -5.30
CA PHE A 35 -27.93 7.53 -4.19
C PHE A 35 -27.91 8.99 -4.67
N ASN A 36 -28.09 9.22 -5.97
CA ASN A 36 -28.02 10.52 -6.63
C ASN A 36 -26.64 11.20 -6.52
N ILE A 37 -25.59 10.42 -6.26
CA ILE A 37 -24.21 10.90 -6.17
C ILE A 37 -23.59 10.80 -7.57
N TYR A 38 -22.96 11.87 -8.04
CA TYR A 38 -22.29 11.91 -9.34
C TYR A 38 -20.91 12.57 -9.23
N ARG A 39 -20.07 12.29 -10.24
CA ARG A 39 -18.69 12.78 -10.32
C ARG A 39 -18.52 13.70 -11.51
N GLN A 40 -17.74 14.76 -11.29
CA GLN A 40 -17.33 15.69 -12.32
C GLN A 40 -15.81 15.61 -12.50
N TYR A 41 -15.37 15.30 -13.71
CA TYR A 41 -13.97 15.15 -14.09
C TYR A 41 -13.51 16.28 -14.99
N THR A 42 -12.21 16.59 -14.96
CA THR A 42 -11.59 17.53 -15.92
C THR A 42 -11.37 16.92 -17.30
N PHE A 43 -11.32 15.59 -17.39
CA PHE A 43 -11.28 14.83 -18.64
C PHE A 43 -12.01 13.50 -18.47
N LYS A 44 -12.55 12.96 -19.57
CA LYS A 44 -13.35 11.73 -19.53
C LYS A 44 -12.50 10.52 -19.07
N PRO A 45 -12.86 9.85 -17.96
CA PRO A 45 -12.17 8.64 -17.51
C PRO A 45 -12.43 7.47 -18.48
N GLN A 46 -11.46 6.55 -18.59
CA GLN A 46 -11.63 5.30 -19.37
C GLN A 46 -12.41 4.24 -18.59
N THR A 47 -12.32 4.26 -17.26
CA THR A 47 -12.96 3.29 -16.36
C THR A 47 -13.29 4.01 -15.05
N ASP A 48 -14.53 3.88 -14.56
CA ASP A 48 -14.86 4.25 -13.18
C ASP A 48 -14.65 3.00 -12.32
N PRO A 49 -13.72 3.01 -11.35
CA PRO A 49 -13.46 1.85 -10.50
C PRO A 49 -14.67 1.48 -9.62
N GLU A 50 -15.67 2.35 -9.49
CA GLU A 50 -16.83 2.15 -8.63
C GLU A 50 -18.04 1.56 -9.38
N ASP A 51 -18.04 1.61 -10.73
CA ASP A 51 -19.12 1.02 -11.55
C ASP A 51 -19.18 -0.51 -11.42
N GLU A 52 -18.05 -1.15 -11.09
CA GLU A 52 -17.92 -2.60 -10.93
C GLU A 52 -18.25 -3.09 -9.51
N ILE A 53 -18.48 -2.18 -8.55
CA ILE A 53 -18.68 -2.53 -7.13
C ILE A 53 -20.17 -2.65 -6.83
N ALA A 54 -20.65 -3.89 -6.67
CA ALA A 54 -21.99 -4.15 -6.18
C ALA A 54 -22.13 -3.76 -4.70
N LEU A 55 -23.32 -3.30 -4.29
CA LEU A 55 -23.63 -2.95 -2.88
C LEU A 55 -23.35 -4.11 -1.91
N ASP A 56 -23.59 -5.33 -2.37
CA ASP A 56 -23.37 -6.56 -1.60
C ASP A 56 -21.87 -6.84 -1.36
N ALA A 57 -20.97 -6.21 -2.12
CA ALA A 57 -19.52 -6.26 -1.92
C ALA A 57 -19.02 -5.22 -0.90
N LEU A 58 -19.84 -4.22 -0.54
CA LEU A 58 -19.55 -3.22 0.48
C LEU A 58 -20.06 -3.63 1.88
N CYS A 59 -20.86 -4.71 1.95
CA CYS A 59 -21.47 -5.18 3.19
C CYS A 59 -20.72 -6.38 3.78
N ASP A 60 -19.98 -6.13 4.87
CA ASP A 60 -19.32 -7.18 5.67
C ASP A 60 -20.24 -7.79 6.74
N THR A 61 -21.53 -7.43 6.77
CA THR A 61 -22.47 -7.91 7.79
C THR A 61 -23.06 -9.27 7.42
N SER A 62 -23.00 -10.21 8.36
CA SER A 62 -23.49 -11.59 8.21
C SER A 62 -25.02 -11.69 8.05
N THR A 63 -25.75 -10.58 8.19
CA THR A 63 -27.22 -10.54 8.11
C THR A 63 -27.75 -10.06 6.76
N LEU A 64 -26.88 -9.56 5.87
CA LEU A 64 -27.26 -9.13 4.52
C LEU A 64 -26.73 -10.13 3.50
N ALA A 65 -27.38 -10.18 2.33
CA ALA A 65 -26.91 -11.03 1.25
C ALA A 65 -25.54 -10.51 0.77
N THR A 66 -24.47 -11.21 1.11
CA THR A 66 -23.15 -10.93 0.56
C THR A 66 -23.06 -11.55 -0.84
N ALA A 67 -22.66 -10.79 -1.84
CA ALA A 67 -22.39 -11.34 -3.15
C ALA A 67 -21.23 -12.34 -3.01
N ARG A 68 -21.41 -13.56 -3.51
CA ARG A 68 -20.27 -14.45 -3.76
C ARG A 68 -19.31 -13.65 -4.64
N PRO A 69 -18.03 -13.48 -4.30
CA PRO A 69 -17.12 -12.62 -5.05
C PRO A 69 -17.04 -13.16 -6.49
N THR A 70 -17.83 -12.59 -7.39
CA THR A 70 -17.86 -12.88 -8.83
C THR A 70 -16.76 -12.14 -9.55
N THR A 71 -16.23 -11.10 -8.92
CA THR A 71 -14.97 -10.50 -9.30
C THR A 71 -13.85 -11.36 -8.72
N SER A 72 -12.94 -11.78 -9.59
CA SER A 72 -11.72 -12.54 -9.28
C SER A 72 -10.71 -11.73 -8.46
N PHE A 73 -11.16 -11.01 -7.43
CA PHE A 73 -10.29 -10.39 -6.46
C PHE A 73 -9.92 -11.47 -5.47
N GLU A 74 -8.74 -12.04 -5.66
CA GLU A 74 -8.07 -12.75 -4.57
C GLU A 74 -8.13 -11.84 -3.33
N PRO A 75 -8.70 -12.31 -2.21
CA PRO A 75 -8.64 -11.56 -0.97
C PRO A 75 -7.19 -11.17 -0.73
N ARG A 76 -6.97 -9.93 -0.25
CA ARG A 76 -5.64 -9.42 0.10
C ARG A 76 -4.97 -10.43 1.02
N SER A 77 -4.22 -11.37 0.45
CA SER A 77 -3.61 -12.38 1.29
C SER A 77 -2.54 -11.65 2.08
N ALA A 78 -2.61 -11.71 3.41
CA ALA A 78 -1.61 -11.07 4.25
C ALA A 78 -0.20 -11.62 3.94
N LEU A 79 -0.14 -12.82 3.36
CA LEU A 79 1.08 -13.49 2.90
C LEU A 79 1.36 -13.26 1.41
N ARG A 80 0.62 -12.40 0.69
CA ARG A 80 0.84 -12.12 -0.74
C ARG A 80 2.24 -11.57 -1.03
N GLY A 81 2.77 -10.73 -0.13
CA GLY A 81 4.15 -10.25 -0.20
C GLY A 81 5.19 -11.37 -0.10
N LEU A 82 4.83 -12.49 0.53
CA LEU A 82 5.63 -13.71 0.62
C LEU A 82 5.38 -14.68 -0.55
N GLY A 83 4.25 -14.55 -1.24
CA GLY A 83 3.81 -15.49 -2.26
C GLY A 83 4.18 -15.08 -3.68
N GLN A 84 3.83 -13.87 -4.13
CA GLN A 84 3.88 -13.58 -5.58
C GLN A 84 5.29 -13.34 -6.14
N ALA A 85 6.17 -12.66 -5.39
CA ALA A 85 7.57 -12.48 -5.79
C ALA A 85 8.36 -13.80 -5.68
N PHE A 86 7.99 -14.65 -4.72
CA PHE A 86 8.62 -15.94 -4.48
C PHE A 86 8.14 -17.02 -5.43
N ILE A 87 6.85 -17.11 -5.76
CA ILE A 87 6.35 -18.07 -6.74
C ILE A 87 7.05 -17.84 -8.09
N LYS A 88 7.23 -16.59 -8.53
CA LYS A 88 7.99 -16.27 -9.74
C LYS A 88 9.47 -16.71 -9.64
N LYS A 89 10.14 -16.44 -8.52
CA LYS A 89 11.55 -16.87 -8.30
C LYS A 89 11.72 -18.38 -8.07
N ALA A 90 10.77 -19.03 -7.41
CA ALA A 90 10.80 -20.45 -7.06
C ALA A 90 10.47 -21.34 -8.26
N VAL A 91 9.59 -20.87 -9.15
CA VAL A 91 9.37 -21.46 -10.47
C VAL A 91 10.66 -21.39 -11.31
N ASP A 92 11.38 -20.26 -11.27
CA ASP A 92 12.68 -20.13 -11.95
C ASP A 92 13.81 -20.97 -11.31
N LEU A 93 13.77 -21.17 -9.98
CA LEU A 93 14.86 -21.83 -9.22
C LEU A 93 14.60 -23.31 -8.86
N GLN A 94 13.44 -23.89 -9.23
CA GLN A 94 13.04 -25.26 -8.81
C GLN A 94 13.17 -25.48 -7.29
N GLN A 95 12.98 -24.43 -6.49
CA GLN A 95 13.02 -24.50 -5.03
C GLN A 95 11.60 -24.59 -4.47
N ASN A 96 11.46 -25.15 -3.26
CA ASN A 96 10.18 -25.33 -2.58
C ASN A 96 9.32 -24.06 -2.64
N VAL A 97 8.16 -24.14 -3.28
CA VAL A 97 7.23 -23.03 -3.52
C VAL A 97 6.60 -22.48 -2.23
N PHE A 98 6.78 -23.18 -1.11
CA PHE A 98 6.07 -22.94 0.15
C PHE A 98 6.93 -22.39 1.29
N VAL A 99 8.15 -21.92 1.00
CA VAL A 99 9.04 -21.29 1.98
C VAL A 99 8.33 -20.08 2.61
N PRO A 100 8.36 -19.89 3.95
CA PRO A 100 9.23 -20.54 4.93
C PRO A 100 8.78 -21.91 5.43
N PHE A 101 7.62 -22.40 5.01
CA PHE A 101 7.06 -23.63 5.53
C PHE A 101 7.70 -24.87 4.88
N LEU A 102 7.85 -25.93 5.68
CA LEU A 102 8.42 -27.20 5.23
C LEU A 102 7.48 -27.96 4.29
N ASN A 103 6.16 -27.73 4.41
CA ASN A 103 5.12 -28.50 3.75
C ASN A 103 4.02 -27.58 3.20
N VAL A 104 3.42 -27.99 2.08
CA VAL A 104 2.31 -27.29 1.43
C VAL A 104 1.06 -27.20 2.32
N THR A 105 0.74 -28.27 3.05
CA THR A 105 -0.41 -28.31 3.96
C THR A 105 -0.28 -27.29 5.09
N THR A 106 0.95 -27.12 5.61
CA THR A 106 1.26 -26.12 6.65
C THR A 106 1.11 -24.71 6.09
N TYR A 107 1.59 -24.46 4.88
CA TYR A 107 1.41 -23.17 4.19
C TYR A 107 -0.07 -22.83 4.03
N ARG A 108 -0.90 -23.75 3.50
CA ARG A 108 -2.34 -23.53 3.31
C ARG A 108 -3.06 -23.22 4.63
N LEU A 109 -2.75 -23.95 5.69
CA LEU A 109 -3.34 -23.71 7.02
C LEU A 109 -2.99 -22.33 7.57
N ILE A 110 -1.72 -21.93 7.49
CA ILE A 110 -1.28 -20.61 7.97
C ILE A 110 -1.81 -19.49 7.07
N SER A 111 -1.86 -19.70 5.75
CA SER A 111 -2.47 -18.78 4.79
C SER A 111 -3.96 -18.58 5.07
N TRP A 112 -4.72 -19.67 5.26
CA TRP A 112 -6.12 -19.59 5.69
C TRP A 112 -6.24 -18.82 7.01
N PHE A 113 -5.41 -19.12 8.01
CA PHE A 113 -5.46 -18.45 9.32
C PHE A 113 -5.26 -16.93 9.24
N TYR A 114 -4.38 -16.45 8.36
CA TYR A 114 -4.13 -15.01 8.17
C TYR A 114 -5.07 -14.32 7.19
N ASN A 115 -5.76 -15.08 6.32
CA ASN A 115 -6.76 -14.56 5.40
C ASN A 115 -8.18 -14.67 5.97
N ALA A 116 -8.39 -15.44 7.03
CA ALA A 116 -9.66 -15.56 7.74
C ALA A 116 -10.04 -14.22 8.40
N SER A 117 -11.34 -14.03 8.59
CA SER A 117 -11.84 -12.86 9.32
C SER A 117 -11.31 -12.84 10.75
N SER A 118 -11.21 -11.64 11.32
CA SER A 118 -10.84 -11.45 12.74
C SER A 118 -11.85 -12.11 13.68
N VAL A 119 -13.05 -12.44 13.17
CA VAL A 119 -14.10 -13.19 13.86
C VAL A 119 -14.35 -14.50 13.12
N LYS A 120 -14.38 -15.61 13.84
CA LYS A 120 -14.72 -16.92 13.25
C LYS A 120 -16.17 -16.89 12.74
N SER A 121 -16.37 -17.06 11.43
CA SER A 121 -17.69 -17.21 10.83
C SER A 121 -17.94 -18.64 10.34
N VAL A 122 -19.19 -18.94 9.99
CA VAL A 122 -19.55 -20.20 9.34
C VAL A 122 -18.92 -20.27 7.95
N GLU A 123 -18.90 -19.16 7.20
CA GLU A 123 -18.25 -19.14 5.88
C GLU A 123 -16.73 -19.38 5.99
N ASP A 124 -16.08 -18.86 7.03
CA ASP A 124 -14.64 -19.10 7.24
C ASP A 124 -14.32 -20.57 7.53
N LEU A 125 -15.26 -21.30 8.15
CA LEU A 125 -15.14 -22.74 8.34
C LEU A 125 -15.33 -23.49 7.02
N ASP A 126 -16.28 -23.09 6.18
CA ASP A 126 -16.46 -23.69 4.85
C ASP A 126 -15.21 -23.45 3.98
N ARG A 127 -14.62 -22.25 4.04
CA ARG A 127 -13.35 -21.94 3.38
C ARG A 127 -12.19 -22.81 3.86
N LEU A 128 -12.12 -23.14 5.14
CA LEU A 128 -11.10 -24.07 5.64
C LEU A 128 -11.23 -25.44 4.97
N ILE A 129 -12.45 -25.94 4.85
CA ILE A 129 -12.71 -27.25 4.26
C ILE A 129 -12.36 -27.21 2.76
N ASP A 130 -12.87 -26.22 2.03
CA ASP A 130 -12.70 -26.17 0.58
C ASP A 130 -11.28 -25.79 0.14
N GLU A 131 -10.64 -24.81 0.78
CA GLU A 131 -9.33 -24.30 0.36
C GLU A 131 -8.14 -25.09 0.93
N VAL A 132 -8.33 -25.76 2.07
CA VAL A 132 -7.26 -26.49 2.76
C VAL A 132 -7.48 -27.99 2.75
N LEU A 133 -8.64 -28.49 3.18
CA LEU A 133 -8.85 -29.93 3.33
C LEU A 133 -9.16 -30.65 2.02
N HIS A 134 -9.85 -29.99 1.09
CA HIS A 134 -10.14 -30.51 -0.25
C HIS A 134 -9.02 -30.22 -1.28
N ALA A 135 -7.94 -29.54 -0.88
CA ALA A 135 -6.82 -29.29 -1.78
C ALA A 135 -6.14 -30.62 -2.18
N GLU A 136 -5.82 -30.78 -3.47
CA GLU A 136 -5.22 -32.01 -4.02
C GLU A 136 -3.84 -32.34 -3.41
N ASP A 137 -3.16 -31.32 -2.90
CA ASP A 137 -1.84 -31.38 -2.27
C ASP A 137 -1.92 -31.50 -0.73
N PHE A 138 -3.13 -31.62 -0.17
CA PHE A 138 -3.33 -31.84 1.26
C PHE A 138 -2.85 -33.23 1.67
N ASN A 139 -1.98 -33.29 2.67
CA ASN A 139 -1.52 -34.54 3.24
C ASN A 139 -1.54 -34.47 4.76
N MET A 140 -2.36 -35.31 5.37
CA MET A 140 -2.51 -35.39 6.82
C MET A 140 -1.19 -35.70 7.54
N LYS A 141 -0.26 -36.43 6.92
CA LYS A 141 1.05 -36.74 7.50
C LYS A 141 1.91 -35.49 7.76
N HIS A 142 1.70 -34.41 6.99
CA HIS A 142 2.39 -33.15 7.22
C HIS A 142 2.03 -32.52 8.58
N LEU A 143 0.93 -32.98 9.20
CA LEU A 143 0.41 -32.45 10.47
C LEU A 143 0.83 -33.24 11.70
N GLU A 144 1.47 -34.41 11.56
CA GLU A 144 1.87 -35.26 12.71
C GLU A 144 2.74 -34.51 13.73
N ASN A 145 3.54 -33.55 13.28
CA ASN A 145 4.39 -32.71 14.13
C ASN A 145 4.02 -31.22 14.05
N PHE A 146 2.84 -30.87 13.55
CA PHE A 146 2.46 -29.47 13.37
C PHE A 146 2.24 -28.76 14.71
N GLY A 147 2.81 -27.57 14.84
CA GLY A 147 2.59 -26.68 15.98
C GLY A 147 2.47 -25.25 15.51
N ALA A 148 1.28 -24.67 15.63
CA ALA A 148 0.99 -23.33 15.09
C ALA A 148 1.99 -22.28 15.58
N ALA A 149 2.27 -22.22 16.89
CA ALA A 149 3.24 -21.28 17.46
C ALA A 149 4.65 -21.42 16.86
N ARG A 150 5.07 -22.65 16.52
CA ARG A 150 6.38 -22.91 15.90
C ARG A 150 6.42 -22.45 14.46
N GLU A 151 5.36 -22.70 13.70
CA GLU A 151 5.26 -22.27 12.30
C GLU A 151 5.13 -20.75 12.19
N LEU A 152 4.41 -20.10 13.11
CA LEU A 152 4.34 -18.64 13.22
C LEU A 152 5.69 -18.04 13.61
N LYS A 153 6.42 -18.67 14.55
CA LYS A 153 7.78 -18.25 14.88
C LYS A 153 8.70 -18.38 13.67
N ARG A 154 8.63 -19.48 12.93
CA ARG A 154 9.39 -19.67 11.68
C ARG A 154 9.07 -18.61 10.65
N LEU A 155 7.79 -18.25 10.51
CA LEU A 155 7.35 -17.16 9.63
C LEU A 155 7.95 -15.81 10.05
N ASN A 156 7.96 -15.52 11.35
CA ASN A 156 8.51 -14.28 11.90
C ASN A 156 10.05 -14.20 11.81
N ASP A 157 10.74 -15.32 11.99
CA ASP A 157 12.20 -15.42 11.90
C ASP A 157 12.68 -15.41 10.42
N TYR A 158 11.79 -15.65 9.47
CA TYR A 158 12.10 -15.67 8.05
C TYR A 158 12.18 -14.24 7.49
N THR A 159 13.40 -13.71 7.47
CA THR A 159 13.70 -12.32 7.08
C THR A 159 13.74 -12.09 5.57
N THR A 160 14.01 -13.13 4.77
CA THR A 160 14.14 -12.99 3.30
C THR A 160 12.80 -12.78 2.60
N ALA A 161 11.69 -13.11 3.26
CA ALA A 161 10.33 -12.63 2.98
C ALA A 161 10.27 -11.18 2.50
N PHE A 162 11.11 -10.36 3.13
CA PHE A 162 11.22 -8.94 2.92
C PHE A 162 12.37 -8.58 1.94
N ASP A 163 12.67 -9.44 0.96
CA ASP A 163 13.58 -9.14 -0.17
C ASP A 163 12.85 -8.86 -1.51
N ALA A 164 11.52 -8.86 -1.52
CA ALA A 164 10.75 -8.28 -2.63
C ALA A 164 11.04 -6.76 -2.74
N ASN A 165 10.79 -6.11 -3.88
CA ASN A 165 11.15 -4.69 -4.10
C ASN A 165 10.49 -3.67 -3.14
N ASP A 166 9.64 -4.12 -2.22
CA ASP A 166 8.76 -3.28 -1.40
C ASP A 166 9.12 -3.32 0.10
N ASN A 167 10.41 -3.34 0.44
CA ASN A 167 10.83 -3.62 1.82
C ASN A 167 11.57 -2.49 2.54
N TRP A 168 11.52 -2.57 3.88
CA TRP A 168 12.25 -1.70 4.78
C TRP A 168 13.75 -1.98 4.64
N LYS A 169 14.51 -0.95 4.30
CA LYS A 169 15.97 -0.99 4.18
C LYS A 169 16.58 -0.49 5.47
N GLU A 170 17.59 -1.19 5.97
CA GLU A 170 18.44 -0.67 7.03
C GLU A 170 19.43 0.34 6.43
N GLY A 171 19.59 1.47 7.10
CA GLY A 171 20.50 2.54 6.72
C GLY A 171 21.03 3.28 7.94
N PHE A 172 21.84 4.29 7.66
CA PHE A 172 22.40 5.18 8.66
C PHE A 172 22.31 6.62 8.16
N VAL A 173 22.17 7.57 9.08
CA VAL A 173 22.19 9.00 8.79
C VAL A 173 23.25 9.65 9.66
N ARG A 174 24.06 10.51 9.05
CA ARG A 174 25.03 11.33 9.77
C ARG A 174 24.41 12.69 10.03
N ILE A 175 24.30 13.03 11.31
CA ILE A 175 23.72 14.29 11.77
C ILE A 175 24.85 15.09 12.41
N ARG A 176 24.98 16.37 12.04
CA ARG A 176 25.95 17.27 12.68
C ARG A 176 25.37 17.76 13.99
N LEU A 177 26.04 17.43 15.10
CA LEU A 177 25.57 17.77 16.44
C LEU A 177 26.57 18.70 17.11
N PRO A 178 26.16 19.91 17.56
CA PRO A 178 27.03 20.75 18.37
C PRO A 178 27.27 20.08 19.72
N LYS A 179 28.54 19.98 20.12
CA LYS A 179 28.93 19.49 21.44
C LYS A 179 28.72 20.57 22.50
N GLU A 180 28.19 20.19 23.66
CA GLU A 180 28.04 21.09 24.80
C GLU A 180 29.38 21.75 25.18
N ASN A 181 29.32 23.04 25.50
CA ASN A 181 30.46 23.89 25.85
C ASN A 181 31.52 24.09 24.74
N VAL A 182 31.23 23.73 23.49
CA VAL A 182 32.11 24.00 22.34
C VAL A 182 31.38 24.89 21.33
N LYS A 183 31.99 26.03 20.98
CA LYS A 183 31.48 26.93 19.94
C LYS A 183 32.12 26.58 18.59
N TYR A 184 31.27 26.30 17.61
CA TYR A 184 31.68 26.10 16.22
C TYR A 184 31.37 27.37 15.42
N LYS A 185 32.21 27.70 14.44
CA LYS A 185 32.01 28.90 13.61
C LYS A 185 30.85 28.72 12.64
N THR A 186 30.67 27.50 12.15
CA THR A 186 29.59 27.11 11.25
C THR A 186 29.08 25.73 11.61
N GLU A 187 27.86 25.39 11.17
CA GLU A 187 27.29 24.05 11.33
C GLU A 187 28.17 22.97 10.66
N ALA A 188 28.89 23.33 9.60
CA ALA A 188 29.78 22.41 8.91
C ALA A 188 30.99 21.96 9.73
N ASP A 189 31.38 22.75 10.74
CA ASP A 189 32.50 22.43 11.63
C ASP A 189 32.07 21.56 12.83
N ALA A 190 30.77 21.29 12.98
CA ALA A 190 30.24 20.49 14.08
C ALA A 190 30.53 18.99 13.86
N PRO A 191 30.82 18.23 14.94
CA PRO A 191 31.03 16.79 14.86
C PRO A 191 29.84 16.05 14.24
N GLU A 192 30.13 15.12 13.35
CA GLU A 192 29.12 14.22 12.79
C GLU A 192 28.86 13.05 13.76
N PHE A 193 27.58 12.82 14.06
CA PHE A 193 27.09 11.68 14.81
C PHE A 193 26.37 10.73 13.86
N GLU A 194 26.82 9.48 13.82
CA GLU A 194 26.21 8.46 12.99
C GLU A 194 25.09 7.76 13.75
N VAL A 195 23.85 7.96 13.29
CA VAL A 195 22.69 7.23 13.77
C VAL A 195 22.56 5.97 12.91
N SER A 196 23.06 4.85 13.43
CA SER A 196 22.93 3.52 12.82
C SER A 196 21.56 2.89 13.11
N ARG A 197 21.21 1.82 12.37
CA ARG A 197 19.97 1.02 12.55
C ARG A 197 18.67 1.77 12.26
N ILE A 198 18.70 2.66 11.28
CA ILE A 198 17.49 3.34 10.79
C ILE A 198 16.85 2.45 9.72
N TYR A 199 15.60 2.05 9.94
CA TYR A 199 14.81 1.37 8.92
C TYR A 199 14.02 2.41 8.12
N TYR A 200 14.18 2.42 6.80
CA TYR A 200 13.45 3.32 5.92
C TYR A 200 12.93 2.59 4.68
N ARG A 201 11.86 3.10 4.08
CA ARG A 201 11.31 2.58 2.83
C ARG A 201 11.45 3.64 1.74
N PRO A 202 12.20 3.40 0.64
CA PRO A 202 12.35 4.40 -0.41
C PRO A 202 10.99 4.76 -1.02
N LEU A 203 10.60 6.03 -0.95
CA LEU A 203 9.27 6.48 -1.38
C LEU A 203 8.95 6.06 -2.83
N LEU A 204 9.91 6.18 -3.75
CA LEU A 204 9.71 5.78 -5.14
C LEU A 204 9.42 4.29 -5.31
N GLU A 205 10.06 3.43 -4.51
CA GLU A 205 9.81 1.99 -4.57
C GLU A 205 8.43 1.64 -4.02
N VAL A 206 7.99 2.32 -2.95
CA VAL A 206 6.63 2.19 -2.42
C VAL A 206 5.57 2.58 -3.45
N ILE A 207 5.78 3.70 -4.14
CA ILE A 207 4.86 4.16 -5.18
C ILE A 207 4.81 3.14 -6.32
N LYS A 208 5.97 2.70 -6.84
CA LYS A 208 6.00 1.67 -7.90
C LYS A 208 5.27 0.40 -7.46
N ALA A 209 5.53 -0.09 -6.25
CA ALA A 209 4.90 -1.29 -5.72
C ALA A 209 3.38 -1.15 -5.63
N ALA A 210 2.88 -0.02 -5.13
CA ALA A 210 1.44 0.25 -5.04
C ALA A 210 0.75 0.27 -6.41
N TYR A 211 1.42 0.80 -7.44
CA TYR A 211 0.89 0.86 -8.81
C TYR A 211 1.06 -0.45 -9.60
N MET A 212 1.99 -1.33 -9.19
CA MET A 212 2.15 -2.66 -9.76
C MET A 212 1.19 -3.69 -9.15
N ASP A 213 0.61 -3.42 -7.98
CA ASP A 213 -0.36 -4.32 -7.37
C ASP A 213 -1.69 -4.33 -8.15
N ILE A 214 -2.39 -5.46 -8.13
CA ILE A 214 -3.68 -5.63 -8.79
C ILE A 214 -4.72 -4.65 -8.21
N SER A 215 -4.59 -4.27 -6.93
CA SER A 215 -5.47 -3.29 -6.30
C SER A 215 -5.38 -1.91 -6.94
N ALA A 216 -4.32 -1.59 -7.69
CA ALA A 216 -4.21 -0.34 -8.42
C ALA A 216 -5.39 -0.13 -9.40
N ARG A 217 -6.02 -1.22 -9.87
CA ARG A 217 -7.23 -1.15 -10.72
C ARG A 217 -8.41 -0.48 -10.05
N GLN A 218 -8.44 -0.44 -8.72
CA GLN A 218 -9.52 0.17 -7.93
C GLN A 218 -9.24 1.63 -7.57
N TYR A 219 -8.09 2.18 -7.95
CA TYR A 219 -7.75 3.55 -7.59
C TYR A 219 -8.33 4.56 -8.59
N HIS A 220 -8.86 5.66 -8.06
CA HIS A 220 -9.16 6.83 -8.87
C HIS A 220 -7.84 7.56 -9.21
N PHE A 221 -7.32 7.35 -10.41
CA PHE A 221 -6.14 8.08 -10.89
C PHE A 221 -6.45 9.49 -11.39
N ILE A 222 -7.71 9.75 -11.72
CA ILE A 222 -8.17 11.01 -12.27
C ILE A 222 -8.84 11.80 -11.14
N PRO A 223 -8.33 12.98 -10.79
CA PRO A 223 -8.98 13.86 -9.82
C PRO A 223 -10.40 14.19 -10.25
N HIS A 224 -11.33 14.15 -9.31
CA HIS A 224 -12.74 14.46 -9.55
C HIS A 224 -13.36 15.21 -8.39
N LYS A 225 -14.43 15.95 -8.69
CA LYS A 225 -15.33 16.51 -7.68
C LYS A 225 -16.50 15.55 -7.51
N LEU A 226 -16.91 15.32 -6.27
CA LEU A 226 -18.06 14.49 -5.92
C LEU A 226 -19.21 15.41 -5.49
N PHE A 227 -20.40 15.17 -6.05
CA PHE A 227 -21.62 15.92 -5.76
C PHE A 227 -22.74 14.98 -5.31
N TRP A 228 -23.70 15.48 -4.53
CA TRP A 228 -24.83 14.73 -3.97
C TRP A 228 -26.14 15.53 -4.07
#